data_AF-A0A3D0CS81-F1
#
_entry.id   AF-A0A3D0CS81-F1
#
_cell.length_a   1.000
_cell.length_b   1.000
_cell.length_c   1.000
_cell.angle_alpha   90.00
_cell.angle_beta   90.00
_cell.angle_gamma   90.00
#
_symmetry.space_group_name_H-M   'P 1'
#
loop_
_entity.id
_entity.type
_entity.pdbx_description
1 polymer ?
#
loop_
_entity_poly.entity_id
_entity_poly.type
_entity_poly.pdbx_seq_one_letter_code
_entity_poly.pdbx_strand_id
1 'polypeptide(L)'
;MREKSLTLAYWTLLIVVAVVGIVAIYIRTVQGLQVTNLTSLVPWGLWVAFYIYFIGLSAGSFLISTMIYVFGLERFEPIGRMALFAAFIALSTGLAFIWLDLGHLERFWTVFVNRSSTSVLEWEIHFYNLYLVILLAELWLLMRRDLIRRGQQPGSAGRICRILALGSKDLSEESAAKDMRLVKILGTLGVPVAIGVHGGTGAIFAVVKARPYWYTGLFPLIFIVSALASGGALLTFVYAFFGRKDKDHAALVTALGKLVAGFLALDLIFLTSELLVGLYGNVPDHIAVYRAIMFGPFWYVFWIGQLALGALIPLVLVANKRTGQSPGWVGAAAALIMVGIVGVRLNIVIPPFTVPLMPGVDTAYPLGRFSTFDFTGQARVLFGGAIVLFVLAAALITVRLSSLPKKPLERALARMAGVAVMLGFVVMGLRFLNIGTPVAMSLLGRQASLPLFFGGSVHATDPTFYSPSAIEWLSSMGVIALAAIGFSLGWLLLPLQSEPGAVAHARWSKPVAGD
;
A
#
# COMPACT_ATOMS: atom_id res chain seq x y z
N MET A 1 22.22 -14.73 20.66
CA MET A 1 21.15 -14.19 21.55
C MET A 1 20.49 -12.90 21.03
N ARG A 2 21.24 -11.98 20.41
CA ARG A 2 20.73 -10.66 19.96
C ARG A 2 19.75 -10.72 18.77
N GLU A 3 19.90 -11.67 17.85
CA GLU A 3 18.99 -11.87 16.69
C GLU A 3 17.69 -12.59 17.06
N LYS A 4 17.75 -13.62 17.93
CA LYS A 4 16.56 -14.34 18.40
C LYS A 4 15.58 -13.43 19.14
N SER A 5 16.09 -12.52 19.97
CA SER A 5 15.26 -11.55 20.69
C SER A 5 14.69 -10.44 19.79
N LEU A 6 15.39 -10.06 18.71
CA LEU A 6 14.86 -9.16 17.68
C LEU A 6 13.69 -9.79 16.92
N THR A 7 13.88 -11.03 16.52
CA THR A 7 12.88 -11.81 15.80
C THR A 7 11.64 -11.99 16.69
N LEU A 8 11.83 -12.35 17.97
CA LEU A 8 10.74 -12.45 18.93
C LEU A 8 9.99 -11.12 19.08
N ALA A 9 10.69 -10.01 19.28
CA ALA A 9 10.07 -8.69 19.42
C ALA A 9 9.25 -8.28 18.18
N TYR A 10 9.78 -8.54 16.97
CA TYR A 10 9.08 -8.30 15.71
C TYR A 10 7.77 -9.09 15.61
N TRP A 11 7.83 -10.40 15.88
CA TRP A 11 6.63 -11.26 15.83
C TRP A 11 5.62 -10.88 16.91
N THR A 12 6.07 -10.61 18.14
CA THR A 12 5.18 -10.18 19.22
C THR A 12 4.46 -8.89 18.85
N LEU A 13 5.16 -7.88 18.31
CA LEU A 13 4.52 -6.64 17.86
C LEU A 13 3.45 -6.92 16.81
N LEU A 14 3.79 -7.64 15.75
CA LEU A 14 2.86 -7.90 14.66
C LEU A 14 1.63 -8.67 15.13
N ILE A 15 1.81 -9.66 16.00
CA ILE A 15 0.70 -10.44 16.56
C ILE A 15 -0.19 -9.55 17.42
N VAL A 16 0.39 -8.71 18.29
CA VAL A 16 -0.39 -7.78 19.12
C VAL A 16 -1.19 -6.81 18.27
N VAL A 17 -0.57 -6.19 17.25
CA VAL A 17 -1.28 -5.27 16.34
C VAL A 17 -2.35 -5.98 15.53
N ALA A 18 -2.07 -7.19 15.04
CA ALA A 18 -3.06 -8.01 14.33
C ALA A 18 -4.26 -8.36 15.22
N VAL A 19 -4.03 -8.79 16.46
CA VAL A 19 -5.11 -9.14 17.42
C VAL A 19 -5.96 -7.91 17.72
N VAL A 20 -5.34 -6.77 18.03
CA VAL A 20 -6.06 -5.51 18.27
C VAL A 20 -6.92 -5.13 17.05
N GLY A 21 -6.36 -5.20 15.85
CA GLY A 21 -7.10 -4.85 14.65
C GLY A 21 -8.20 -5.86 14.31
N ILE A 22 -8.03 -7.16 14.57
CA ILE A 22 -9.10 -8.16 14.45
C ILE A 22 -10.25 -7.83 15.41
N VAL A 23 -9.95 -7.42 16.65
CA VAL A 23 -10.98 -6.97 17.60
C VAL A 23 -11.71 -5.72 17.07
N ALA A 24 -11.00 -4.75 16.48
CA ALA A 24 -11.61 -3.58 15.87
C ALA A 24 -12.52 -3.95 14.67
N ILE A 25 -12.08 -4.89 13.82
CA ILE A 25 -12.89 -5.43 12.71
C ILE A 25 -14.13 -6.14 13.24
N TYR A 26 -14.02 -6.90 14.32
CA TYR A 26 -15.15 -7.56 14.96
C TYR A 26 -16.17 -6.54 15.48
N ILE A 27 -15.72 -5.51 16.21
CA ILE A 27 -16.57 -4.41 16.69
C ILE A 27 -17.29 -3.75 15.51
N ARG A 28 -16.56 -3.40 14.46
CA ARG A 28 -17.11 -2.85 13.21
C ARG A 28 -18.13 -3.76 12.54
N THR A 29 -17.92 -5.07 12.57
CA THR A 29 -18.83 -6.05 11.94
C THR A 29 -20.14 -6.17 12.72
N VAL A 30 -20.07 -6.17 14.06
CA VAL A 30 -21.26 -6.31 14.93
C VAL A 30 -22.04 -4.99 15.02
N GLN A 31 -21.35 -3.87 15.11
CA GLN A 31 -21.97 -2.55 15.31
C GLN A 31 -22.24 -1.81 14.00
N GLY A 32 -21.68 -2.25 12.87
CA GLY A 32 -21.83 -1.58 11.57
C GLY A 32 -21.00 -0.30 11.43
N LEU A 33 -21.26 0.50 10.40
CA LEU A 33 -20.47 1.69 10.08
C LEU A 33 -20.61 2.86 11.07
N GLN A 34 -21.55 2.81 12.02
CA GLN A 34 -21.75 3.86 13.03
C GLN A 34 -20.55 4.05 13.99
N VAL A 35 -19.64 3.07 14.05
CA VAL A 35 -18.40 3.16 14.83
C VAL A 35 -17.28 3.90 14.08
N THR A 36 -17.54 4.28 12.84
CA THR A 36 -16.62 5.04 11.98
C THR A 36 -17.01 6.51 11.95
N ASN A 37 -16.12 7.37 11.48
CA ASN A 37 -16.43 8.79 11.26
C ASN A 37 -16.91 9.08 9.83
N LEU A 38 -17.26 8.04 9.06
CA LEU A 38 -17.88 8.21 7.75
C LEU A 38 -19.25 8.88 7.93
N THR A 39 -19.62 9.71 6.95
CA THR A 39 -20.89 10.43 6.96
C THR A 39 -21.63 10.24 5.65
N SER A 40 -22.88 10.67 5.59
CA SER A 40 -23.63 10.70 4.32
C SER A 40 -22.99 11.63 3.28
N LEU A 41 -22.17 12.60 3.70
CA LEU A 41 -21.45 13.52 2.81
C LEU A 41 -20.09 12.94 2.38
N VAL A 42 -19.39 12.30 3.32
CA VAL A 42 -18.09 11.66 3.12
C VAL A 42 -18.24 10.15 3.34
N PRO A 43 -18.78 9.41 2.37
CA PRO A 43 -19.03 7.97 2.49
C PRO A 43 -17.77 7.13 2.32
N TRP A 44 -16.74 7.66 1.65
CA TRP A 44 -15.45 6.99 1.49
C TRP A 44 -14.35 7.76 2.21
N GLY A 45 -13.60 7.03 3.03
CA GLY A 45 -12.55 7.57 3.87
C GLY A 45 -11.26 6.76 3.80
N LEU A 46 -10.71 6.45 4.97
CA LEU A 46 -9.41 5.81 5.13
C LEU A 46 -9.32 4.45 4.43
N TRP A 47 -10.34 3.60 4.56
CA TRP A 47 -10.32 2.25 3.98
C TRP A 47 -10.29 2.28 2.45
N VAL A 48 -11.09 3.13 1.80
CA VAL A 48 -11.05 3.27 0.34
C VAL A 48 -9.69 3.81 -0.12
N ALA A 49 -9.11 4.77 0.60
CA ALA A 49 -7.76 5.25 0.29
C ALA A 49 -6.68 4.16 0.44
N PHE A 50 -6.76 3.32 1.47
CA PHE A 50 -5.84 2.19 1.61
C PHE A 50 -6.10 1.08 0.60
N TYR A 51 -7.34 0.83 0.23
CA TYR A 51 -7.70 -0.07 -0.86
C TYR A 51 -6.97 0.32 -2.14
N ILE A 52 -7.16 1.55 -2.64
CA ILE A 52 -6.50 2.00 -3.89
C ILE A 52 -4.97 2.10 -3.76
N TYR A 53 -4.46 2.31 -2.54
CA TYR A 53 -3.02 2.25 -2.26
C TYR A 53 -2.46 0.84 -2.44
N PHE A 54 -3.05 -0.16 -1.77
CA PHE A 54 -2.59 -1.55 -1.81
C PHE A 54 -2.84 -2.23 -3.16
N ILE A 55 -3.93 -1.89 -3.84
CA ILE A 55 -4.12 -2.25 -5.25
C ILE A 55 -2.97 -1.68 -6.08
N GLY A 56 -2.64 -0.40 -5.95
CA GLY A 56 -1.49 0.21 -6.64
C GLY A 56 -0.14 -0.48 -6.36
N LEU A 57 0.15 -0.83 -5.10
CA LEU A 57 1.35 -1.59 -4.73
C LEU A 57 1.42 -2.94 -5.45
N SER A 58 0.27 -3.60 -5.62
CA SER A 58 0.19 -4.86 -6.36
C SER A 58 0.57 -4.71 -7.82
N ALA A 59 0.00 -3.70 -8.52
CA ALA A 59 0.28 -3.45 -9.93
C ALA A 59 1.76 -3.38 -10.20
N GLY A 60 2.42 -2.47 -9.47
CA GLY A 60 3.79 -2.11 -9.77
C GLY A 60 4.67 -3.31 -9.53
N SER A 61 4.37 -4.08 -8.46
CA SER A 61 5.10 -5.31 -8.17
C SER A 61 4.94 -6.34 -9.29
N PHE A 62 3.71 -6.56 -9.77
CA PHE A 62 3.44 -7.48 -10.88
C PHE A 62 4.04 -7.04 -12.22
N LEU A 63 3.96 -5.75 -12.57
CA LEU A 63 4.49 -5.24 -13.82
C LEU A 63 6.02 -5.30 -13.85
N ILE A 64 6.70 -5.14 -12.71
CA ILE A 64 8.14 -5.43 -12.61
C ILE A 64 8.42 -6.92 -12.82
N SER A 65 7.57 -7.84 -12.35
CA SER A 65 7.66 -9.27 -12.68
C SER A 65 7.51 -9.53 -14.19
N THR A 66 6.53 -8.87 -14.81
CA THR A 66 6.29 -8.95 -16.26
C THR A 66 7.52 -8.48 -17.05
N MET A 67 8.19 -7.42 -16.61
CA MET A 67 9.45 -6.95 -17.21
C MET A 67 10.53 -8.03 -17.29
N ILE A 68 10.56 -8.96 -16.32
CA ILE A 68 11.51 -10.08 -16.27
C ILE A 68 11.08 -11.22 -17.19
N TYR A 69 9.82 -11.66 -17.04
CA TYR A 69 9.38 -12.94 -17.62
C TYR A 69 8.81 -12.78 -19.03
N VAL A 70 8.19 -11.64 -19.33
CA VAL A 70 7.59 -11.33 -20.64
C VAL A 70 8.57 -10.53 -21.50
N PHE A 71 9.10 -9.41 -20.98
CA PHE A 71 10.01 -8.54 -21.74
C PHE A 71 11.49 -8.97 -21.70
N GLY A 72 11.81 -10.05 -20.96
CA GLY A 72 13.14 -10.66 -20.98
C GLY A 72 14.23 -9.84 -20.29
N LEU A 73 13.91 -8.94 -19.37
CA LEU A 73 14.92 -8.21 -18.60
C LEU A 73 15.54 -9.10 -17.53
N GLU A 74 16.51 -9.93 -17.95
CA GLU A 74 17.23 -10.90 -17.13
C GLU A 74 17.81 -10.31 -15.85
N ARG A 75 18.27 -9.06 -15.91
CA ARG A 75 18.84 -8.34 -14.78
C ARG A 75 17.93 -8.41 -13.54
N PHE A 76 16.61 -8.36 -13.70
CA PHE A 76 15.68 -8.35 -12.57
C PHE A 76 15.22 -9.75 -12.14
N GLU A 77 15.68 -10.84 -12.78
CA GLU A 77 15.27 -12.22 -12.43
C GLU A 77 15.32 -12.56 -10.92
N PRO A 78 16.35 -12.15 -10.15
CA PRO A 78 16.44 -12.46 -8.73
C PRO A 78 15.27 -11.94 -7.87
N ILE A 79 14.51 -10.96 -8.37
CA ILE A 79 13.37 -10.37 -7.65
C ILE A 79 12.00 -10.83 -8.16
N GLY A 80 11.92 -11.63 -9.24
CA GLY A 80 10.66 -11.92 -9.92
C GLY A 80 9.62 -12.64 -9.04
N ARG A 81 10.00 -13.74 -8.38
CA ARG A 81 9.10 -14.47 -7.47
C ARG A 81 8.68 -13.64 -6.27
N MET A 82 9.62 -12.89 -5.71
CA MET A 82 9.36 -11.92 -4.64
C MET A 82 8.36 -10.86 -5.05
N ALA A 83 8.47 -10.37 -6.29
CA ALA A 83 7.58 -9.37 -6.85
C ALA A 83 6.15 -9.89 -7.00
N LEU A 84 5.98 -11.11 -7.49
CA LEU A 84 4.66 -11.76 -7.58
C LEU A 84 4.05 -12.01 -6.20
N PHE A 85 4.84 -12.45 -5.23
CA PHE A 85 4.35 -12.68 -3.88
C PHE A 85 3.97 -11.37 -3.17
N ALA A 86 4.79 -10.32 -3.31
CA ALA A 86 4.45 -8.98 -2.83
C ALA A 86 3.17 -8.45 -3.48
N ALA A 87 2.99 -8.68 -4.79
CA ALA A 87 1.78 -8.33 -5.50
C ALA A 87 0.56 -9.05 -4.93
N PHE A 88 0.63 -10.37 -4.75
CA PHE A 88 -0.43 -11.17 -4.15
C PHE A 88 -0.84 -10.68 -2.75
N ILE A 89 0.14 -10.44 -1.86
CA ILE A 89 -0.13 -9.92 -0.51
C ILE A 89 -0.76 -8.53 -0.59
N ALA A 90 -0.23 -7.63 -1.42
CA ALA A 90 -0.77 -6.29 -1.58
C ALA A 90 -2.20 -6.30 -2.15
N LEU A 91 -2.48 -7.08 -3.20
CA LEU A 91 -3.82 -7.25 -3.77
C LEU A 91 -4.80 -7.76 -2.71
N SER A 92 -4.43 -8.82 -1.99
CA SER A 92 -5.27 -9.39 -0.92
C SER A 92 -5.55 -8.37 0.18
N THR A 93 -4.57 -7.55 0.52
CA THR A 93 -4.70 -6.47 1.51
C THR A 93 -5.65 -5.37 1.01
N GLY A 94 -5.54 -4.96 -0.26
CA GLY A 94 -6.45 -4.00 -0.89
C GLY A 94 -7.89 -4.52 -0.90
N LEU A 95 -8.08 -5.78 -1.29
CA LEU A 95 -9.40 -6.43 -1.27
C LEU A 95 -9.98 -6.54 0.15
N ALA A 96 -9.15 -6.76 1.17
CA ALA A 96 -9.60 -6.73 2.55
C ALA A 96 -10.09 -5.33 2.97
N PHE A 97 -9.44 -4.25 2.52
CA PHE A 97 -9.87 -2.88 2.82
C PHE A 97 -11.20 -2.50 2.18
N ILE A 98 -11.43 -2.83 0.90
CA ILE A 98 -12.72 -2.56 0.27
C ILE A 98 -13.82 -3.47 0.83
N TRP A 99 -13.48 -4.70 1.23
CA TRP A 99 -14.40 -5.55 1.97
C TRP A 99 -14.82 -4.87 3.29
N LEU A 100 -13.87 -4.36 4.08
CA LEU A 100 -14.14 -3.60 5.31
C LEU A 100 -14.93 -2.31 5.11
N ASP A 101 -15.08 -1.80 3.88
CA ASP A 101 -15.90 -0.62 3.58
C ASP A 101 -17.39 -0.99 3.40
N LEU A 102 -17.71 -2.23 3.04
CA LEU A 102 -19.09 -2.64 2.74
C LEU A 102 -20.00 -2.55 3.97
N GLY A 103 -21.13 -1.84 3.84
CA GLY A 103 -22.13 -1.76 4.93
C GLY A 103 -22.59 -3.14 5.43
N HIS A 104 -22.78 -4.08 4.51
CA HIS A 104 -23.12 -5.48 4.77
C HIS A 104 -22.01 -6.41 4.26
N LEU A 105 -21.02 -6.70 5.10
CA LEU A 105 -19.84 -7.51 4.77
C LEU A 105 -20.22 -8.90 4.24
N GLU A 106 -21.28 -9.48 4.79
CA GLU A 106 -21.78 -10.82 4.48
C GLU A 106 -22.37 -10.92 3.07
N ARG A 107 -22.75 -9.79 2.47
CA ARG A 107 -23.37 -9.71 1.15
C ARG A 107 -22.37 -9.47 0.03
N PHE A 108 -21.06 -9.52 0.30
CA PHE A 108 -20.03 -9.29 -0.73
C PHE A 108 -20.21 -10.18 -1.96
N TRP A 109 -20.73 -11.41 -1.80
CA TRP A 109 -20.92 -12.35 -2.89
C TRP A 109 -22.02 -11.94 -3.88
N THR A 110 -22.94 -11.04 -3.48
CA THR A 110 -24.10 -10.66 -4.29
C THR A 110 -23.71 -10.02 -5.62
N VAL A 111 -22.55 -9.35 -5.68
CA VAL A 111 -22.01 -8.74 -6.90
C VAL A 111 -21.66 -9.76 -7.98
N PHE A 112 -21.39 -11.02 -7.60
CA PHE A 112 -21.10 -12.10 -8.56
C PHE A 112 -22.38 -12.70 -9.17
N VAL A 113 -23.53 -12.48 -8.53
CA VAL A 113 -24.82 -13.05 -8.95
C VAL A 113 -25.68 -11.97 -9.64
N ASN A 114 -25.80 -10.79 -9.03
CA ASN A 114 -26.64 -9.70 -9.51
C ASN A 114 -25.76 -8.65 -10.20
N ARG A 115 -25.62 -8.80 -11.52
CA ARG A 115 -24.67 -8.03 -12.34
C ARG A 115 -25.29 -6.79 -12.94
N SER A 116 -24.52 -5.70 -12.98
CA SER A 116 -24.91 -4.43 -13.60
C SER A 116 -23.82 -3.94 -14.53
N SER A 117 -23.91 -4.30 -15.81
CA SER A 117 -22.89 -4.04 -16.84
C SER A 117 -22.60 -2.57 -17.12
N THR A 118 -23.39 -1.65 -16.57
CA THR A 118 -23.18 -0.19 -16.66
C THR A 118 -22.28 0.35 -15.54
N SER A 119 -21.98 -0.46 -14.51
CA SER A 119 -21.18 -0.03 -13.36
C SER A 119 -19.71 -0.37 -13.56
N VAL A 120 -18.84 0.64 -13.53
CA VAL A 120 -17.38 0.45 -13.58
C VAL A 120 -16.89 -0.39 -12.39
N LEU A 121 -17.53 -0.26 -11.22
CA LEU A 121 -17.16 -1.04 -10.03
C LEU A 121 -17.40 -2.55 -10.23
N GLU A 122 -18.41 -2.93 -11.01
CA GLU A 122 -18.66 -4.34 -11.34
C GLU A 122 -17.54 -4.89 -12.24
N TRP A 123 -17.13 -4.14 -13.26
CA TRP A 123 -16.03 -4.51 -14.15
C TRP A 123 -14.74 -4.71 -13.37
N GLU A 124 -14.45 -3.80 -12.44
CA GLU A 124 -13.26 -3.84 -11.59
C GLU A 124 -13.17 -5.10 -10.73
N ILE A 125 -14.29 -5.53 -10.14
CA ILE A 125 -14.33 -6.75 -9.34
C ILE A 125 -13.92 -7.96 -10.18
N HIS A 126 -14.36 -8.04 -11.45
CA HIS A 126 -13.95 -9.13 -12.34
C HIS A 126 -12.46 -9.06 -12.70
N PHE A 127 -11.93 -7.86 -12.95
CA PHE A 127 -10.51 -7.66 -13.16
C PHE A 127 -9.69 -8.11 -11.94
N TYR A 128 -10.10 -7.78 -10.70
CA TYR A 128 -9.40 -8.22 -9.49
C TYR A 128 -9.36 -9.74 -9.35
N ASN A 129 -10.47 -10.42 -9.63
CA ASN A 129 -10.53 -11.88 -9.53
C ASN A 129 -9.65 -12.55 -10.60
N LEU A 130 -9.73 -12.10 -11.85
CA LEU A 130 -8.88 -12.63 -12.92
C LEU A 130 -7.40 -12.38 -12.63
N TYR A 131 -7.07 -11.18 -12.15
CA TYR A 131 -5.72 -10.79 -11.78
C TYR A 131 -5.18 -11.65 -10.62
N LEU A 132 -6.00 -11.92 -9.60
CA LEU A 132 -5.64 -12.81 -8.49
C LEU A 132 -5.31 -14.22 -8.96
N VAL A 133 -6.12 -14.78 -9.87
CA VAL A 133 -5.90 -16.11 -10.45
C VAL A 133 -4.60 -16.16 -11.24
N ILE A 134 -4.34 -15.15 -12.09
CA ILE A 134 -3.10 -15.05 -12.86
C ILE A 134 -1.88 -14.98 -11.93
N LEU A 135 -1.93 -14.11 -10.92
CA LEU A 135 -0.86 -13.96 -9.93
C LEU A 135 -0.53 -15.27 -9.20
N LEU A 136 -1.55 -15.96 -8.71
CA LEU A 136 -1.38 -17.23 -7.99
C LEU A 136 -0.83 -18.33 -8.91
N ALA A 137 -1.34 -18.41 -10.14
CA ALA A 137 -0.89 -19.38 -11.12
C ALA A 137 0.58 -19.14 -11.52
N GLU A 138 0.97 -17.90 -11.84
CA GLU A 138 2.36 -17.56 -12.16
C GLU A 138 3.31 -17.84 -10.99
N LEU A 139 2.94 -17.40 -9.79
CA LEU A 139 3.74 -17.63 -8.59
C LEU A 139 3.93 -19.12 -8.33
N TRP A 140 2.86 -19.92 -8.44
CA TRP A 140 2.91 -21.36 -8.25
C TRP A 140 3.79 -22.05 -9.31
N LEU A 141 3.60 -21.74 -10.60
CA LEU A 141 4.40 -22.30 -11.69
C LEU A 141 5.89 -22.00 -11.52
N LEU A 142 6.24 -20.76 -11.17
CA LEU A 142 7.63 -20.37 -10.94
C LEU A 142 8.26 -21.07 -9.73
N MET A 143 7.46 -21.42 -8.73
CA MET A 143 7.93 -22.07 -7.50
C MET A 143 7.79 -23.60 -7.53
N ARG A 144 7.07 -24.19 -8.50
CA ARG A 144 6.66 -25.59 -8.52
C ARG A 144 7.79 -26.58 -8.23
N ARG A 145 8.91 -26.47 -8.95
CA ARG A 145 10.08 -27.34 -8.73
C ARG A 145 10.69 -27.20 -7.33
N ASP A 146 10.80 -25.97 -6.86
CA ASP A 146 11.40 -25.70 -5.56
C ASP A 146 10.47 -26.11 -4.42
N LEU A 147 9.14 -26.07 -4.63
CA LEU A 147 8.15 -26.63 -3.71
C LEU A 147 8.31 -28.15 -3.60
N ILE A 148 8.54 -28.85 -4.71
CA ILE A 148 8.79 -30.31 -4.71
C ILE A 148 10.09 -30.63 -3.95
N ARG A 149 11.20 -29.95 -4.29
CA ARG A 149 12.51 -30.15 -3.65
C ARG A 149 12.45 -29.88 -2.14
N ARG A 150 11.89 -28.73 -1.75
CA ARG A 150 11.75 -28.35 -0.34
C ARG A 150 10.74 -29.22 0.40
N GLY A 151 9.74 -29.76 -0.30
CA GLY A 151 8.73 -30.67 0.26
C GLY A 151 9.25 -32.04 0.69
N GLN A 152 10.44 -32.42 0.23
CA GLN A 152 11.16 -33.63 0.64
C GLN A 152 11.88 -33.46 1.99
N GLN A 153 12.14 -32.22 2.40
CA GLN A 153 12.85 -31.93 3.65
C GLN A 153 11.93 -32.09 4.87
N PRO A 154 12.45 -32.53 6.03
CA PRO A 154 11.69 -32.59 7.27
C PRO A 154 11.38 -31.18 7.82
N GLY A 155 10.30 -31.05 8.58
CA GLY A 155 9.88 -29.81 9.25
C GLY A 155 8.60 -29.18 8.71
N SER A 156 8.18 -28.08 9.33
CA SER A 156 6.94 -27.36 8.99
C SER A 156 6.98 -26.75 7.58
N ALA A 157 8.12 -26.15 7.19
CA ALA A 157 8.32 -25.60 5.85
C ALA A 157 8.22 -26.68 4.76
N GLY A 158 8.80 -27.87 4.98
CA GLY A 158 8.69 -28.99 4.06
C GLY A 158 7.26 -29.54 3.95
N ARG A 159 6.54 -29.62 5.07
CA ARG A 159 5.11 -30.03 5.06
C ARG A 159 4.25 -29.07 4.24
N ILE A 160 4.43 -27.76 4.42
CA ILE A 160 3.70 -26.73 3.67
C ILE A 160 4.06 -26.78 2.18
N CYS A 161 5.36 -26.86 1.85
CA CYS A 161 5.80 -26.97 0.46
C CYS A 161 5.25 -28.23 -0.24
N ARG A 162 5.14 -29.36 0.49
CA ARG A 162 4.55 -30.60 -0.02
C ARG A 162 3.06 -30.47 -0.34
N ILE A 163 2.30 -29.78 0.51
CA ILE A 163 0.89 -29.48 0.25
C ILE A 163 0.77 -28.57 -0.96
N LEU A 164 1.56 -27.50 -1.00
CA LEU A 164 1.57 -26.53 -2.10
C LEU A 164 2.14 -27.08 -3.40
N ALA A 165 2.87 -28.20 -3.39
CA ALA A 165 3.28 -28.90 -4.62
C ALA A 165 2.08 -29.54 -5.35
N LEU A 166 0.90 -29.60 -4.72
CA LEU A 166 -0.36 -30.13 -5.30
C LEU A 166 -0.20 -31.52 -5.94
N GLY A 167 0.61 -32.38 -5.32
CA GLY A 167 0.87 -33.74 -5.82
C GLY A 167 1.85 -33.83 -6.99
N SER A 168 2.39 -32.69 -7.48
CA SER A 168 3.41 -32.69 -8.52
C SER A 168 4.70 -33.38 -8.04
N LYS A 169 5.28 -34.23 -8.89
CA LYS A 169 6.55 -34.92 -8.64
C LYS A 169 7.58 -34.73 -9.74
N ASP A 170 7.18 -34.08 -10.83
CA ASP A 170 8.01 -33.93 -12.02
C ASP A 170 9.07 -32.83 -11.81
N LEU A 171 10.34 -33.24 -11.93
CA LEU A 171 11.51 -32.36 -11.85
C LEU A 171 12.25 -32.28 -13.21
N SER A 172 11.71 -32.88 -14.28
CA SER A 172 12.31 -32.95 -15.60
C SER A 172 12.44 -31.58 -16.26
N GLU A 173 13.48 -31.38 -17.08
CA GLU A 173 13.70 -30.14 -17.85
C GLU A 173 12.55 -29.79 -18.80
N GLU A 174 11.87 -30.80 -19.33
CA GLU A 174 10.66 -30.61 -20.11
C GLU A 174 9.54 -29.94 -19.30
N SER A 175 9.32 -30.33 -18.03
CA SER A 175 8.31 -29.70 -17.18
C SER A 175 8.60 -28.23 -16.89
N ALA A 176 9.86 -27.83 -16.63
CA ALA A 176 10.13 -26.39 -16.44
C ALA A 176 10.01 -25.59 -17.72
N ALA A 177 10.38 -26.17 -18.86
CA ALA A 177 10.16 -25.49 -20.14
C ALA A 177 8.66 -25.23 -20.37
N LYS A 178 7.81 -26.22 -20.03
CA LYS A 178 6.34 -26.07 -20.05
C LYS A 178 5.85 -25.02 -19.04
N ASP A 179 6.30 -25.09 -17.78
CA ASP A 179 5.92 -24.12 -16.75
C ASP A 179 6.31 -22.68 -17.15
N MET A 180 7.53 -22.49 -17.69
CA MET A 180 8.01 -21.19 -18.15
C MET A 180 7.23 -20.69 -19.37
N ARG A 181 6.83 -21.57 -20.30
CA ARG A 181 5.96 -21.21 -21.42
C ARG A 181 4.59 -20.73 -20.92
N LEU A 182 4.02 -21.40 -19.92
CA LEU A 182 2.76 -21.00 -19.30
C LEU A 182 2.90 -19.67 -18.55
N VAL A 183 3.98 -19.46 -17.79
CA VAL A 183 4.26 -18.18 -17.12
C VAL A 183 4.35 -17.04 -18.14
N LYS A 184 4.99 -17.24 -19.29
CA LYS A 184 5.03 -16.23 -20.36
C LYS A 184 3.65 -15.90 -20.91
N ILE A 185 2.80 -16.91 -21.12
CA ILE A 185 1.43 -16.72 -21.61
C ILE A 185 0.60 -15.97 -20.56
N LEU A 186 0.63 -16.43 -19.31
CA LEU A 186 -0.09 -15.83 -18.20
C LEU A 186 0.37 -14.38 -17.96
N GLY A 187 1.68 -14.11 -17.94
CA GLY A 187 2.21 -12.76 -17.80
C GLY A 187 1.79 -11.85 -18.96
N THR A 188 1.78 -12.36 -20.19
CA THR A 188 1.30 -11.61 -21.37
C THR A 188 -0.19 -11.27 -21.25
N LEU A 189 -1.02 -12.21 -20.78
CA LEU A 189 -2.44 -11.97 -20.50
C LEU A 189 -2.63 -11.07 -19.26
N GLY A 190 -1.71 -11.15 -18.31
CA GLY A 190 -1.73 -10.38 -17.07
C GLY A 190 -1.46 -8.90 -17.28
N VAL A 191 -0.71 -8.50 -18.31
CA VAL A 191 -0.47 -7.07 -18.63
C VAL A 191 -1.77 -6.29 -18.88
N PRO A 192 -2.62 -6.67 -19.85
CA PRO A 192 -3.88 -5.96 -20.08
C PRO A 192 -4.83 -6.08 -18.88
N VAL A 193 -4.81 -7.21 -18.17
CA VAL A 193 -5.59 -7.38 -16.93
C VAL A 193 -5.13 -6.40 -15.85
N ALA A 194 -3.83 -6.25 -15.61
CA ALA A 194 -3.28 -5.29 -14.67
C ALA A 194 -3.61 -3.84 -15.10
N ILE A 195 -3.49 -3.52 -16.38
CA ILE A 195 -3.93 -2.21 -16.90
C ILE A 195 -5.43 -2.00 -16.61
N GLY A 196 -6.26 -3.03 -16.78
CA GLY A 196 -7.67 -3.03 -16.38
C GLY A 196 -7.86 -2.74 -14.90
N VAL A 197 -7.24 -3.54 -14.02
CA VAL A 197 -7.28 -3.38 -12.55
C VAL A 197 -6.91 -1.95 -12.11
N HIS A 198 -5.85 -1.36 -12.64
CA HIS A 198 -5.35 -0.07 -12.13
C HIS A 198 -5.94 1.12 -12.87
N GLY A 199 -6.03 1.03 -14.19
CA GLY A 199 -6.70 2.02 -15.01
C GLY A 199 -8.18 2.11 -14.67
N GLY A 200 -8.82 0.96 -14.43
CA GLY A 200 -10.22 0.90 -14.03
C GLY A 200 -10.47 1.35 -12.59
N THR A 201 -9.53 1.13 -11.65
CA THR A 201 -9.59 1.79 -10.32
C THR A 201 -9.62 3.31 -10.48
N GLY A 202 -8.77 3.86 -11.36
CA GLY A 202 -8.83 5.29 -11.72
C GLY A 202 -10.13 5.67 -12.43
N ALA A 203 -10.66 4.78 -13.25
CA ALA A 203 -11.92 4.98 -13.96
C ALA A 203 -13.13 5.06 -13.02
N ILE A 204 -13.15 4.34 -11.88
CA ILE A 204 -14.20 4.45 -10.86
C ILE A 204 -14.41 5.92 -10.47
N PHE A 205 -13.33 6.68 -10.32
CA PHE A 205 -13.37 8.11 -10.03
C PHE A 205 -13.67 8.91 -11.31
N ALA A 206 -12.99 8.60 -12.41
CA ALA A 206 -13.06 9.34 -13.68
C ALA A 206 -14.48 9.48 -14.25
N VAL A 207 -15.35 8.50 -14.01
CA VAL A 207 -16.73 8.52 -14.53
C VAL A 207 -17.71 9.29 -13.66
N VAL A 208 -17.29 9.78 -12.48
CA VAL A 208 -18.18 10.49 -11.55
C VAL A 208 -18.34 11.95 -11.99
N LYS A 209 -19.19 12.17 -12.99
CA LYS A 209 -19.50 13.49 -13.56
C LYS A 209 -19.90 14.54 -12.53
N ALA A 210 -20.55 14.11 -11.44
CA ALA A 210 -20.97 15.01 -10.37
C ALA A 210 -19.81 15.61 -9.57
N ARG A 211 -18.58 15.07 -9.66
CA ARG A 211 -17.40 15.52 -8.91
C ARG A 211 -16.32 16.01 -9.89
N PRO A 212 -16.26 17.32 -10.21
CA PRO A 212 -15.37 17.84 -11.25
C PRO A 212 -13.89 17.50 -11.08
N TYR A 213 -13.39 17.41 -9.85
CA TYR A 213 -12.00 17.02 -9.57
C TYR A 213 -11.66 15.59 -10.02
N TRP A 214 -12.63 14.69 -10.00
CA TRP A 214 -12.41 13.32 -10.47
C TRP A 214 -12.68 13.16 -11.96
N TYR A 215 -13.59 13.95 -12.52
CA TYR A 215 -14.08 13.79 -13.88
C TYR A 215 -13.06 14.25 -14.92
N THR A 216 -12.04 13.44 -15.15
CA THR A 216 -10.95 13.65 -16.11
C THR A 216 -10.55 12.35 -16.80
N GLY A 217 -10.23 12.42 -18.09
CA GLY A 217 -9.70 11.28 -18.85
C GLY A 217 -8.29 10.84 -18.43
N LEU A 218 -7.57 11.65 -17.64
CA LEU A 218 -6.20 11.35 -17.23
C LEU A 218 -6.13 10.44 -16.00
N PHE A 219 -7.21 10.34 -15.21
CA PHE A 219 -7.22 9.55 -13.97
C PHE A 219 -6.86 8.07 -14.13
N PRO A 220 -7.39 7.33 -15.13
CA PRO A 220 -6.94 5.97 -15.40
C PRO A 220 -5.41 5.88 -15.61
N LEU A 221 -4.83 6.85 -16.32
CA LEU A 221 -3.38 6.88 -16.60
C LEU A 221 -2.56 7.25 -15.36
N ILE A 222 -3.04 8.22 -14.56
CA ILE A 222 -2.44 8.59 -13.28
C ILE A 222 -2.38 7.38 -12.35
N PHE A 223 -3.47 6.62 -12.24
CA PHE A 223 -3.49 5.44 -11.37
C PHE A 223 -2.50 4.37 -11.84
N ILE A 224 -2.36 4.13 -13.14
CA ILE A 224 -1.37 3.17 -13.67
C ILE A 224 0.06 3.62 -13.37
N VAL A 225 0.42 4.88 -13.66
CA VAL A 225 1.78 5.39 -13.43
C VAL A 225 2.11 5.44 -11.94
N SER A 226 1.17 5.92 -11.12
CA SER A 226 1.33 5.97 -9.66
C SER A 226 1.41 4.57 -9.04
N ALA A 227 0.73 3.58 -9.62
CA ALA A 227 0.85 2.17 -9.22
C ALA A 227 2.24 1.60 -9.55
N LEU A 228 2.78 1.91 -10.74
CA LEU A 228 4.16 1.55 -11.11
C LEU A 228 5.19 2.17 -10.17
N ALA A 229 5.02 3.45 -9.81
CA ALA A 229 5.89 4.13 -8.85
C ALA A 229 5.82 3.48 -7.46
N SER A 230 4.61 3.26 -6.92
CA SER A 230 4.42 2.69 -5.57
C SER A 230 4.86 1.22 -5.46
N GLY A 231 4.44 0.36 -6.39
CA GLY A 231 4.84 -1.06 -6.36
C GLY A 231 6.33 -1.24 -6.67
N GLY A 232 6.89 -0.46 -7.60
CA GLY A 232 8.34 -0.45 -7.83
C GLY A 232 9.12 0.04 -6.60
N ALA A 233 8.59 1.05 -5.88
CA ALA A 233 9.18 1.51 -4.62
C ALA A 233 9.14 0.41 -3.54
N LEU A 234 8.03 -0.34 -3.42
CA LEU A 234 7.95 -1.49 -2.52
C LEU A 234 9.04 -2.53 -2.81
N LEU A 235 9.21 -2.93 -4.08
CA LEU A 235 10.24 -3.89 -4.44
C LEU A 235 11.66 -3.34 -4.21
N THR A 236 11.88 -2.07 -4.53
CA THR A 236 13.17 -1.40 -4.28
C THR A 236 13.50 -1.41 -2.80
N PHE A 237 12.53 -1.07 -1.94
CA PHE A 237 12.68 -1.07 -0.49
C PHE A 237 12.97 -2.49 0.03
N VAL A 238 12.11 -3.46 -0.32
CA VAL A 238 12.26 -4.84 0.17
C VAL A 238 13.60 -5.41 -0.28
N TYR A 239 13.96 -5.26 -1.56
CA TYR A 239 15.22 -5.78 -2.05
C TYR A 239 16.40 -5.04 -1.43
N ALA A 240 16.37 -3.71 -1.30
CA ALA A 240 17.45 -2.92 -0.72
C ALA A 240 17.84 -3.38 0.69
N PHE A 241 16.87 -3.71 1.53
CA PHE A 241 17.12 -4.07 2.93
C PHE A 241 17.16 -5.58 3.17
N PHE A 242 16.27 -6.35 2.55
CA PHE A 242 16.06 -7.78 2.83
C PHE A 242 16.48 -8.70 1.68
N GLY A 243 16.81 -8.14 0.51
CA GLY A 243 17.34 -8.89 -0.63
C GLY A 243 18.73 -9.49 -0.37
N ARG A 244 19.10 -10.44 -1.24
CA ARG A 244 20.39 -11.14 -1.18
C ARG A 244 21.54 -10.15 -1.39
N LYS A 245 22.49 -10.12 -0.46
CA LYS A 245 23.65 -9.21 -0.50
C LYS A 245 24.80 -9.77 -1.35
N ASP A 246 24.50 -10.10 -2.59
CA ASP A 246 25.48 -10.56 -3.58
C ASP A 246 26.17 -9.36 -4.28
N LYS A 247 27.04 -9.67 -5.25
CA LYS A 247 27.76 -8.67 -6.07
C LYS A 247 26.83 -7.78 -6.89
N ASP A 248 25.64 -8.25 -7.24
CA ASP A 248 24.68 -7.57 -8.11
C ASP A 248 23.68 -6.72 -7.32
N HIS A 249 23.57 -6.95 -6.00
CA HIS A 249 22.67 -6.26 -5.06
C HIS A 249 22.64 -4.74 -5.28
N ALA A 250 23.81 -4.10 -5.26
CA ALA A 250 23.88 -2.65 -5.36
C ALA A 250 23.44 -2.13 -6.73
N ALA A 251 23.82 -2.84 -7.79
CA ALA A 251 23.45 -2.50 -9.15
C ALA A 251 21.94 -2.66 -9.38
N LEU A 252 21.33 -3.69 -8.81
CA LEU A 252 19.89 -3.94 -8.93
C LEU A 252 19.04 -2.92 -8.19
N VAL A 253 19.38 -2.63 -6.92
CA VAL A 253 18.68 -1.61 -6.13
C VAL A 253 18.74 -0.26 -6.83
N THR A 254 19.91 0.12 -7.34
CA THR A 254 20.10 1.40 -8.04
C THR A 254 19.29 1.46 -9.34
N ALA A 255 19.22 0.36 -10.11
CA ALA A 255 18.43 0.31 -11.34
C ALA A 255 16.93 0.41 -11.06
N LEU A 256 16.43 -0.30 -10.06
CA LEU A 256 15.03 -0.20 -9.63
C LEU A 256 14.72 1.23 -9.15
N GLY A 257 15.59 1.81 -8.31
CA GLY A 257 15.40 3.17 -7.82
C GLY A 257 15.33 4.22 -8.93
N LYS A 258 16.15 4.09 -9.97
CA LYS A 258 16.09 4.97 -11.16
C LYS A 258 14.81 4.78 -11.96
N LEU A 259 14.37 3.53 -12.14
CA LEU A 259 13.11 3.22 -12.82
C LEU A 259 11.92 3.82 -12.07
N VAL A 260 11.88 3.63 -10.74
CA VAL A 260 10.86 4.20 -9.85
C VAL A 260 10.88 5.73 -9.88
N ALA A 261 12.06 6.35 -9.84
CA ALA A 261 12.18 7.80 -9.98
C ALA A 261 11.64 8.31 -11.32
N GLY A 262 11.81 7.55 -12.41
CA GLY A 262 11.22 7.84 -13.71
C GLY A 262 9.69 7.84 -13.67
N PHE A 263 9.08 6.81 -13.09
CA PHE A 263 7.61 6.76 -12.93
C PHE A 263 7.09 7.87 -12.03
N LEU A 264 7.80 8.18 -10.94
CA LEU A 264 7.45 9.27 -10.03
C LEU A 264 7.55 10.65 -10.71
N ALA A 265 8.55 10.87 -11.56
CA ALA A 265 8.66 12.08 -12.35
C ALA A 265 7.49 12.21 -13.35
N LEU A 266 7.10 11.10 -13.98
CA LEU A 266 5.91 11.06 -14.84
C LEU A 266 4.61 11.34 -14.07
N ASP A 267 4.48 10.79 -12.85
CA ASP A 267 3.33 11.06 -11.96
C ASP A 267 3.25 12.57 -11.63
N LEU A 268 4.39 13.23 -11.38
CA LEU A 268 4.45 14.68 -11.18
C LEU A 268 4.08 15.49 -12.43
N ILE A 269 4.41 15.01 -13.62
CA ILE A 269 3.99 15.66 -14.87
C ILE A 269 2.46 15.59 -14.99
N PHE A 270 1.85 14.43 -14.73
CA PHE A 270 0.39 14.30 -14.76
C PHE A 270 -0.29 15.12 -13.68
N LEU A 271 0.25 15.15 -12.45
CA LEU A 271 -0.25 16.01 -11.38
C LEU A 271 -0.20 17.48 -11.78
N THR A 272 0.91 17.92 -12.39
CA THR A 272 1.07 19.30 -12.86
C THR A 272 0.08 19.60 -13.99
N SER A 273 -0.11 18.66 -14.91
CA SER A 273 -1.09 18.79 -16.00
C SER A 273 -2.51 18.95 -15.46
N GLU A 274 -2.94 18.09 -14.53
CA GLU A 274 -4.26 18.20 -13.88
C GLU A 274 -4.43 19.55 -13.18
N LEU A 275 -3.42 19.97 -12.40
CA LEU A 275 -3.48 21.24 -11.69
C LEU A 275 -3.57 22.42 -12.66
N LEU A 276 -2.76 22.44 -13.72
CA LEU A 276 -2.78 23.51 -14.72
C LEU A 276 -4.12 23.57 -15.47
N VAL A 277 -4.62 22.43 -15.94
CA VAL A 277 -5.91 22.36 -16.65
C VAL A 277 -7.05 22.78 -15.72
N GLY A 278 -7.07 22.28 -14.49
CA GLY A 278 -8.07 22.62 -13.50
C GLY A 278 -8.06 24.09 -13.08
N LEU A 279 -6.88 24.68 -12.87
CA LEU A 279 -6.73 26.10 -12.55
C LEU A 279 -7.11 27.00 -13.74
N TYR A 280 -6.70 26.63 -14.95
CA TYR A 280 -7.00 27.42 -16.16
C TYR A 280 -8.47 27.34 -16.54
N GLY A 281 -9.10 26.16 -16.38
CA GLY A 281 -10.53 25.98 -16.59
C GLY A 281 -11.39 26.78 -15.61
N ASN A 282 -10.85 27.13 -14.44
CA ASN A 282 -11.45 28.02 -13.45
C ASN A 282 -12.92 27.69 -13.08
N VAL A 283 -13.27 26.40 -13.09
CA VAL A 283 -14.59 25.93 -12.67
C VAL A 283 -14.67 26.03 -11.14
N PRO A 284 -15.62 26.80 -10.56
CA PRO A 284 -15.64 27.09 -9.13
C PRO A 284 -15.55 25.85 -8.23
N ASP A 285 -16.32 24.80 -8.54
CA ASP A 285 -16.35 23.55 -7.78
C ASP A 285 -15.01 22.81 -7.82
N HIS A 286 -14.31 22.88 -8.96
CA HIS A 286 -12.99 22.27 -9.11
C HIS A 286 -11.94 23.04 -8.28
N ILE A 287 -11.96 24.37 -8.36
CA ILE A 287 -11.07 25.24 -7.60
C ILE A 287 -11.29 25.10 -6.08
N ALA A 288 -12.53 24.91 -5.64
CA ALA A 288 -12.85 24.68 -4.23
C ALA A 288 -12.14 23.43 -3.68
N VAL A 289 -12.13 22.34 -4.44
CA VAL A 289 -11.42 21.10 -4.06
C VAL A 289 -9.91 21.33 -4.01
N TYR A 290 -9.31 22.00 -5.01
CA TYR A 290 -7.88 22.34 -4.96
C TYR A 290 -7.51 23.24 -3.78
N ARG A 291 -8.36 24.22 -3.44
CA ARG A 291 -8.17 25.05 -2.25
C ARG A 291 -8.21 24.20 -0.99
N ALA A 292 -9.15 23.26 -0.86
CA ALA A 292 -9.21 22.35 0.28
C ALA A 292 -7.94 21.49 0.40
N ILE A 293 -7.41 21.00 -0.73
CA ILE A 293 -6.18 20.19 -0.81
C ILE A 293 -4.92 20.99 -0.47
N MET A 294 -4.73 22.15 -1.09
CA MET A 294 -3.45 22.87 -1.08
C MET A 294 -3.34 23.92 0.03
N PHE A 295 -4.46 24.52 0.44
CA PHE A 295 -4.48 25.65 1.38
C PHE A 295 -5.51 25.51 2.50
N GLY A 296 -6.35 24.48 2.43
CA GLY A 296 -7.39 24.17 3.41
C GLY A 296 -6.93 23.10 4.41
N PRO A 297 -7.86 22.31 4.97
CA PRO A 297 -7.56 21.35 6.02
C PRO A 297 -6.54 20.26 5.66
N PHE A 298 -6.32 20.01 4.37
CA PHE A 298 -5.47 18.92 3.87
C PHE A 298 -4.08 19.38 3.37
N TRP A 299 -3.73 20.66 3.55
CA TRP A 299 -2.51 21.25 2.97
C TRP A 299 -1.22 20.47 3.30
N TYR A 300 -1.09 19.93 4.52
CA TYR A 300 0.11 19.21 4.93
C TYR A 300 0.16 17.79 4.32
N VAL A 301 -0.99 17.18 4.04
CA VAL A 301 -1.05 15.90 3.31
C VAL A 301 -0.53 16.10 1.89
N PHE A 302 -0.91 17.22 1.26
CA PHE A 302 -0.42 17.60 -0.07
C PHE A 302 1.06 18.03 -0.07
N TRP A 303 1.40 19.12 0.63
CA TRP A 303 2.73 19.73 0.55
C TRP A 303 3.82 18.89 1.23
N ILE A 304 3.55 18.36 2.42
CA ILE A 304 4.54 17.60 3.19
C ILE A 304 4.50 16.12 2.80
N GLY A 305 3.32 15.49 2.86
CA GLY A 305 3.17 14.06 2.61
C GLY A 305 3.42 13.67 1.16
N GLN A 306 2.57 14.15 0.26
CA GLN A 306 2.60 13.80 -1.16
C GLN A 306 3.79 14.44 -1.88
N LEU A 307 3.99 15.76 -1.77
CA LEU A 307 4.99 16.46 -2.58
C LEU A 307 6.40 16.36 -1.99
N ALA A 308 6.62 16.82 -0.76
CA ALA A 308 7.97 16.83 -0.19
C ALA A 308 8.50 15.41 0.09
N LEU A 309 7.81 14.64 0.94
CA LEU A 309 8.22 13.29 1.33
C LEU A 309 8.02 12.27 0.21
N GLY A 310 6.88 12.32 -0.47
CA GLY A 310 6.53 11.34 -1.51
C GLY A 310 7.21 11.52 -2.85
N ALA A 311 7.62 12.75 -3.20
CA ALA A 311 8.12 13.06 -4.52
C ALA A 311 9.51 13.74 -4.54
N LEU A 312 9.61 14.96 -4.02
CA LEU A 312 10.79 15.81 -4.18
C LEU A 312 12.03 15.25 -3.47
N ILE A 313 11.91 14.88 -2.19
CA ILE A 313 13.04 14.32 -1.42
C ILE A 313 13.54 13.02 -2.06
N PRO A 314 12.69 12.02 -2.38
CA PRO A 314 13.13 10.81 -3.09
C PRO A 314 13.83 11.08 -4.42
N LEU A 315 13.28 11.99 -5.25
CA LEU A 315 13.90 12.34 -6.53
C LEU A 315 15.29 12.95 -6.34
N VAL A 316 15.47 13.86 -5.38
CA VAL A 316 16.78 14.44 -5.04
C VAL A 316 17.75 13.36 -4.55
N LEU A 317 17.28 12.44 -3.69
CA LEU A 317 18.11 11.35 -3.16
C LEU A 317 18.58 10.40 -4.28
N VAL A 318 17.73 10.08 -5.26
CA VAL A 318 18.10 9.19 -6.37
C VAL A 318 18.94 9.91 -7.43
N ALA A 319 18.68 11.20 -7.69
CA ALA A 319 19.42 11.98 -8.69
C ALA A 319 20.85 12.34 -8.23
N ASN A 320 21.07 12.50 -6.93
CA ASN A 320 22.39 12.84 -6.39
C ASN A 320 23.38 11.67 -6.54
N LYS A 321 24.57 11.96 -7.10
CA LYS A 321 25.62 10.96 -7.41
C LYS A 321 26.07 10.12 -6.21
N ARG A 322 26.04 10.66 -4.98
CA ARG A 322 26.49 9.94 -3.78
C ARG A 322 25.39 9.05 -3.21
N THR A 323 24.19 9.60 -3.03
CA THR A 323 23.06 8.87 -2.43
C THR A 323 22.42 7.91 -3.42
N GLY A 324 22.31 8.29 -4.70
CA GLY A 324 21.72 7.47 -5.76
C GLY A 324 22.55 6.24 -6.17
N GLN A 325 23.80 6.13 -5.71
CA GLN A 325 24.63 4.93 -5.87
C GLN A 325 24.64 4.05 -4.61
N SER A 326 24.08 4.52 -3.50
CA SER A 326 24.05 3.78 -2.24
C SER A 326 22.73 3.02 -2.11
N PRO A 327 22.75 1.68 -2.03
CA PRO A 327 21.53 0.88 -1.91
C PRO A 327 20.68 1.23 -0.70
N GLY A 328 21.32 1.65 0.41
CA GLY A 328 20.59 2.06 1.61
C GLY A 328 19.81 3.36 1.43
N TRP A 329 20.40 4.35 0.75
CA TRP A 329 19.73 5.63 0.47
C TRP A 329 18.65 5.49 -0.59
N VAL A 330 18.89 4.68 -1.62
CA VAL A 330 17.88 4.36 -2.63
C VAL A 330 16.71 3.58 -2.00
N GLY A 331 16.99 2.62 -1.12
CA GLY A 331 15.95 1.94 -0.33
C GLY A 331 15.16 2.89 0.58
N ALA A 332 15.83 3.85 1.22
CA ALA A 332 15.16 4.86 2.05
C ALA A 332 14.29 5.81 1.21
N ALA A 333 14.76 6.24 0.03
CA ALA A 333 13.97 7.02 -0.92
C ALA A 333 12.72 6.24 -1.34
N ALA A 334 12.84 4.94 -1.62
CA ALA A 334 11.71 4.09 -1.94
C ALA A 334 10.69 3.97 -0.79
N ALA A 335 11.15 3.86 0.45
CA ALA A 335 10.25 3.89 1.62
C ALA A 335 9.49 5.21 1.75
N LEU A 336 10.15 6.34 1.49
CA LEU A 336 9.52 7.65 1.48
C LEU A 336 8.45 7.78 0.39
N ILE A 337 8.72 7.27 -0.82
CA ILE A 337 7.73 7.20 -1.91
C ILE A 337 6.50 6.39 -1.47
N MET A 338 6.70 5.21 -0.88
CA MET A 338 5.60 4.37 -0.40
C MET A 338 4.72 5.10 0.62
N VAL A 339 5.33 5.83 1.56
CA VAL A 339 4.59 6.61 2.58
C VAL A 339 3.89 7.81 1.95
N GLY A 340 4.56 8.54 1.07
CA GLY A 340 3.99 9.74 0.44
C GLY A 340 2.84 9.45 -0.54
N ILE A 341 2.85 8.29 -1.21
CA ILE A 341 1.74 7.88 -2.09
C ILE A 341 0.46 7.58 -1.28
N VAL A 342 0.56 7.25 0.02
CA VAL A 342 -0.63 7.25 0.89
C VAL A 342 -1.29 8.63 0.87
N GLY A 343 -0.51 9.71 0.95
CA GLY A 343 -1.00 11.09 0.84
C GLY A 343 -1.69 11.37 -0.50
N VAL A 344 -1.18 10.84 -1.61
CA VAL A 344 -1.84 10.93 -2.93
C VAL A 344 -3.24 10.29 -2.87
N ARG A 345 -3.35 9.07 -2.32
CA ARG A 345 -4.64 8.37 -2.24
C ARG A 345 -5.64 9.06 -1.32
N LEU A 346 -5.16 9.63 -0.22
CA LEU A 346 -5.99 10.43 0.68
C LEU A 346 -6.51 11.70 0.03
N ASN A 347 -5.67 12.42 -0.70
CA ASN A 347 -6.06 13.63 -1.43
C ASN A 347 -7.02 13.34 -2.58
N ILE A 348 -6.95 12.15 -3.18
CA ILE A 348 -7.91 11.73 -4.20
C ILE A 348 -9.27 11.41 -3.57
N VAL A 349 -9.30 10.70 -2.44
CA VAL A 349 -10.56 10.17 -1.89
C VAL A 349 -11.33 11.22 -1.08
N ILE A 350 -10.69 11.89 -0.12
CA ILE A 350 -11.40 12.61 0.96
C ILE A 350 -11.80 14.05 0.56
N PRO A 351 -10.88 14.94 0.14
CA PRO A 351 -11.20 16.35 -0.13
C PRO A 351 -12.34 16.58 -1.13
N PRO A 352 -12.50 15.78 -2.20
CA PRO A 352 -13.62 15.97 -3.13
C PRO A 352 -15.00 15.79 -2.50
N PHE A 353 -15.12 15.03 -1.40
CA PHE A 353 -16.37 14.89 -0.65
C PHE A 353 -16.63 16.03 0.34
N THR A 354 -15.58 16.72 0.80
CA THR A 354 -15.72 17.83 1.76
C THR A 354 -16.22 19.11 1.11
N VAL A 355 -16.33 19.14 -0.22
CA VAL A 355 -16.97 20.23 -0.95
C VAL A 355 -18.41 19.80 -1.27
N PRO A 356 -19.45 20.47 -0.72
CA PRO A 356 -20.83 20.13 -1.01
C PRO A 356 -21.15 20.31 -2.51
N LEU A 357 -21.87 19.34 -3.09
CA LEU A 357 -22.30 19.40 -4.50
C LEU A 357 -23.44 20.40 -4.74
N MET A 358 -24.22 20.66 -3.70
CA MET A 358 -25.33 21.60 -3.72
C MET A 358 -25.23 22.46 -2.47
N PRO A 359 -25.24 23.80 -2.61
CA PRO A 359 -25.25 24.71 -1.47
C PRO A 359 -26.40 24.38 -0.50
N GLY A 360 -26.09 24.26 0.79
CA GLY A 360 -27.09 24.05 1.84
C GLY A 360 -27.46 22.59 2.11
N VAL A 361 -26.90 21.60 1.39
CA VAL A 361 -27.11 20.18 1.74
C VAL A 361 -26.44 19.83 3.07
N ASP A 362 -25.29 20.43 3.33
CA ASP A 362 -24.51 20.32 4.56
C ASP A 362 -25.24 20.92 5.79
N THR A 363 -26.13 21.89 5.55
CA THR A 363 -26.97 22.52 6.60
C THR A 363 -28.37 21.91 6.71
N ALA A 364 -28.95 21.44 5.60
CA ALA A 364 -30.30 20.86 5.55
C ALA A 364 -30.35 19.40 6.04
N TYR A 365 -29.27 18.63 5.86
CA TYR A 365 -29.16 17.26 6.34
C TYR A 365 -28.06 17.12 7.42
N PRO A 366 -28.18 17.81 8.57
CA PRO A 366 -27.25 17.62 9.67
C PRO A 366 -27.43 16.24 10.35
N LEU A 367 -28.42 15.44 9.93
CA LEU A 367 -28.88 14.20 10.55
C LEU A 367 -27.99 12.97 10.31
N GLY A 368 -26.95 13.07 9.47
CA GLY A 368 -25.90 12.03 9.36
C GLY A 368 -24.75 12.23 10.34
N ARG A 369 -24.90 13.13 11.32
CA ARG A 369 -23.87 13.47 12.30
C ARG A 369 -23.81 12.43 13.41
N PHE A 370 -22.61 12.30 13.94
CA PHE A 370 -22.19 11.47 15.07
C PHE A 370 -21.97 10.01 14.67
N SER A 371 -20.70 9.61 14.66
CA SER A 371 -20.41 8.36 15.34
C SER A 371 -20.98 8.53 16.75
N THR A 372 -22.14 7.92 17.01
CA THR A 372 -22.70 7.78 18.36
C THR A 372 -21.82 6.87 19.20
N PHE A 373 -20.76 6.32 18.61
CA PHE A 373 -19.69 5.65 19.30
C PHE A 373 -18.88 6.64 20.12
N ASP A 374 -19.47 7.02 21.25
CA ASP A 374 -18.78 7.72 22.31
C ASP A 374 -17.64 6.81 22.76
N PHE A 375 -16.41 7.23 22.46
CA PHE A 375 -15.20 6.44 22.69
C PHE A 375 -14.88 6.43 24.19
N THR A 376 -15.77 5.80 24.95
CA THR A 376 -15.85 5.82 26.41
C THR A 376 -15.80 4.38 26.94
N GLY A 377 -15.59 4.23 28.25
CA GLY A 377 -15.53 2.92 28.88
C GLY A 377 -14.45 1.99 28.32
N GLN A 378 -14.83 0.74 28.02
CA GLN A 378 -13.90 -0.33 27.66
C GLN A 378 -13.18 -0.10 26.32
N ALA A 379 -13.86 0.48 25.33
CA ALA A 379 -13.26 0.74 24.01
C ALA A 379 -12.11 1.76 24.10
N ARG A 380 -12.28 2.79 24.94
CA ARG A 380 -11.24 3.78 25.24
C ARG A 380 -10.01 3.15 25.89
N VAL A 381 -10.24 2.25 26.85
CA VAL A 381 -9.17 1.53 27.56
C VAL A 381 -8.43 0.59 26.62
N LEU A 382 -9.15 -0.19 25.80
CA LEU A 382 -8.56 -1.11 24.82
C LEU A 382 -7.72 -0.37 23.78
N PHE A 383 -8.20 0.77 23.29
CA PHE A 383 -7.45 1.62 22.37
C PHE A 383 -6.22 2.25 23.01
N GLY A 384 -6.35 2.81 24.21
CA GLY A 384 -5.22 3.36 24.95
C GLY A 384 -4.15 2.28 25.19
N GLY A 385 -4.58 1.09 25.61
CA GLY A 385 -3.72 -0.09 25.75
C GLY A 385 -3.05 -0.49 24.45
N ALA A 386 -3.79 -0.49 23.33
CA ALA A 386 -3.25 -0.79 22.01
C ALA A 386 -2.19 0.21 21.56
N ILE A 387 -2.42 1.52 21.73
CA ILE A 387 -1.43 2.56 21.42
C ILE A 387 -0.20 2.40 22.31
N VAL A 388 -0.38 2.15 23.61
CA VAL A 388 0.75 1.93 24.53
C VAL A 388 1.57 0.72 24.12
N LEU A 389 0.92 -0.42 23.86
CA LEU A 389 1.59 -1.64 23.38
C LEU A 389 2.34 -1.39 22.06
N PHE A 390 1.73 -0.65 21.14
CA PHE A 390 2.36 -0.26 19.89
C PHE A 390 3.59 0.61 20.12
N VAL A 391 3.49 1.66 20.92
CA VAL A 391 4.60 2.58 21.22
C VAL A 391 5.75 1.84 21.91
N LEU A 392 5.45 0.97 22.87
CA LEU A 392 6.45 0.15 23.55
C LEU A 392 7.19 -0.77 22.58
N ALA A 393 6.45 -1.43 21.69
CA ALA A 393 7.04 -2.30 20.68
C ALA A 393 7.82 -1.51 19.62
N ALA A 394 7.32 -0.35 19.18
CA ALA A 394 8.02 0.57 18.28
C ALA A 394 9.31 1.14 18.91
N ALA A 395 9.32 1.40 20.22
CA ALA A 395 10.50 1.82 20.98
C ALA A 395 11.55 0.73 21.01
N LEU A 396 11.14 -0.50 21.35
CA LEU A 396 12.02 -1.66 21.38
C LEU A 396 12.67 -1.89 20.01
N ILE A 397 11.90 -1.75 18.93
CA ILE A 397 12.38 -1.87 17.55
C ILE A 397 13.30 -0.70 17.17
N THR A 398 12.93 0.55 17.48
CA THR A 398 13.72 1.74 17.14
C THR A 398 15.10 1.70 17.77
N VAL A 399 15.18 1.40 19.06
CA VAL A 399 16.45 1.25 19.80
C VAL A 399 17.35 0.22 19.11
N ARG A 400 16.75 -0.80 18.49
CA ARG A 400 17.47 -1.94 17.95
C ARG A 400 17.79 -1.84 16.47
N LEU A 401 16.87 -1.39 15.63
CA LEU A 401 17.12 -1.07 14.22
C LEU A 401 18.16 0.04 14.08
N SER A 402 18.09 1.06 14.93
CA SER A 402 19.09 2.13 14.92
C SER A 402 20.50 1.70 15.35
N SER A 403 20.64 0.49 15.89
CA SER A 403 21.94 -0.10 16.20
C SER A 403 22.56 -0.88 15.02
N LEU A 404 21.82 -1.06 13.92
CA LEU A 404 22.28 -1.82 12.74
C LEU A 404 23.23 -1.04 11.82
N PRO A 405 23.01 0.27 11.52
CA PRO A 405 23.91 0.98 10.63
C PRO A 405 25.32 1.11 11.20
N LYS A 406 26.34 0.85 10.38
CA LYS A 406 27.75 0.94 10.81
C LYS A 406 28.17 2.40 11.03
N LYS A 407 27.67 3.33 10.20
CA LYS A 407 28.06 4.75 10.26
C LYS A 407 27.27 5.51 11.35
N PRO A 408 27.92 6.42 12.09
CA PRO A 408 27.28 7.16 13.17
C PRO A 408 26.09 8.03 12.69
N LEU A 409 26.23 8.67 11.53
CA LEU A 409 25.14 9.46 10.93
C LEU A 409 23.92 8.61 10.59
N GLU A 410 24.11 7.44 9.99
CA GLU A 410 23.01 6.52 9.64
C GLU A 410 22.30 5.99 10.89
N ARG A 411 23.04 5.73 11.99
CA ARG A 411 22.43 5.37 13.29
C ARG A 411 21.59 6.51 13.84
N ALA A 412 22.12 7.74 13.81
CA ALA A 412 21.40 8.91 14.29
C ALA A 412 20.10 9.13 13.49
N LEU A 413 20.17 9.05 12.15
CA LEU A 413 19.00 9.15 11.28
C LEU A 413 17.97 8.05 11.55
N ALA A 414 18.41 6.79 11.72
CA ALA A 414 17.53 5.68 12.05
C ALA A 414 16.87 5.86 13.43
N ARG A 415 17.58 6.41 14.43
CA ARG A 415 16.98 6.78 15.73
C ARG A 415 15.94 7.87 15.57
N MET A 416 16.28 8.95 14.88
CA MET A 416 15.36 10.07 14.67
C MET A 416 14.10 9.62 13.92
N ALA A 417 14.23 8.77 12.90
CA ALA A 417 13.11 8.21 12.18
C ALA A 417 12.20 7.37 13.09
N GLY A 418 12.77 6.46 13.88
CA GLY A 418 11.96 5.64 14.80
C GLY A 418 11.32 6.46 15.93
N VAL A 419 12.03 7.48 16.45
CA VAL A 419 11.48 8.43 17.44
C VAL A 419 10.35 9.26 16.85
N ALA A 420 10.49 9.73 15.60
CA ALA A 420 9.43 10.46 14.91
C ALA A 420 8.18 9.59 14.71
N VAL A 421 8.34 8.32 14.33
CA VAL A 421 7.23 7.36 14.24
C VAL A 421 6.56 7.21 15.60
N MET A 422 7.32 6.93 16.66
CA MET A 422 6.76 6.80 18.01
C MET A 422 6.01 8.05 18.47
N LEU A 423 6.60 9.24 18.28
CA LEU A 423 5.96 10.51 18.62
C LEU A 423 4.67 10.71 17.83
N GLY A 424 4.65 10.37 16.53
CA GLY A 424 3.44 10.42 15.72
C GLY A 424 2.30 9.58 16.30
N PHE A 425 2.60 8.34 16.72
CA PHE A 425 1.60 7.45 17.34
C PHE A 425 1.19 7.88 18.74
N VAL A 426 2.11 8.41 19.55
CA VAL A 426 1.79 8.99 20.86
C VAL A 426 0.86 10.18 20.69
N VAL A 427 1.18 11.11 19.78
CA VAL A 427 0.34 12.27 19.47
C VAL A 427 -1.04 11.81 18.98
N MET A 428 -1.09 10.85 18.06
CA MET A 428 -2.34 10.27 17.57
C MET A 428 -3.18 9.68 18.73
N GLY A 429 -2.56 8.87 19.60
CA GLY A 429 -3.24 8.26 20.74
C GLY A 429 -3.74 9.27 21.76
N LEU A 430 -2.91 10.25 22.14
CA LEU A 430 -3.29 11.33 23.06
C LEU A 430 -4.48 12.12 22.50
N ARG A 431 -4.50 12.39 21.21
CA ARG A 431 -5.61 13.08 20.53
C ARG A 431 -6.91 12.29 20.54
N PHE A 432 -6.88 11.01 20.22
CA PHE A 432 -8.07 10.15 20.29
C PHE A 432 -8.57 9.94 21.72
N LEU A 433 -7.68 9.96 22.71
CA LEU A 433 -8.05 9.89 24.12
C LEU A 433 -8.52 11.25 24.69
N ASN A 434 -8.54 12.32 23.88
CA ASN A 434 -8.82 13.69 24.30
C ASN A 434 -7.92 14.15 25.46
N ILE A 435 -6.65 13.74 25.44
CA ILE A 435 -5.63 14.10 26.44
C ILE A 435 -4.75 15.19 25.83
N GLY A 436 -4.86 16.42 26.35
CA GLY A 436 -4.09 17.60 25.93
C GLY A 436 -4.93 18.68 25.25
N THR A 437 -4.46 19.93 25.25
CA THR A 437 -5.18 21.06 24.62
C THR A 437 -5.13 20.97 23.09
N PRO A 438 -6.19 21.38 22.36
CA PRO A 438 -6.08 21.63 20.93
C PRO A 438 -4.93 22.60 20.70
N VAL A 439 -3.95 22.19 19.90
CA VAL A 439 -2.87 23.10 19.51
C VAL A 439 -3.47 23.99 18.44
N ALA A 440 -3.99 25.15 18.86
CA ALA A 440 -4.26 26.24 17.94
C ALA A 440 -2.89 26.75 17.46
N MET A 441 -2.50 26.37 16.26
CA MET A 441 -1.25 26.86 15.67
C MET A 441 -1.60 28.05 14.79
N SER A 442 -1.11 29.24 15.16
CA SER A 442 -1.25 30.45 14.34
C SER A 442 -0.22 30.38 13.21
N LEU A 443 -0.65 29.96 12.02
CA LEU A 443 0.12 30.12 10.78
C LEU A 443 -0.32 31.44 10.13
N LEU A 444 0.63 32.37 9.94
CA LEU A 444 0.40 33.66 9.27
C LEU A 444 -0.74 34.51 9.89
N GLY A 445 -0.88 34.50 11.22
CA GLY A 445 -1.83 35.36 11.93
C GLY A 445 -3.30 34.90 11.87
N ARG A 446 -3.59 33.73 11.28
CA ARG A 446 -4.90 33.06 11.38
C ARG A 446 -4.80 31.91 12.37
N GLN A 447 -5.72 31.86 13.35
CA GLN A 447 -5.92 30.67 14.18
C GLN A 447 -6.33 29.51 13.27
N ALA A 448 -5.40 28.62 12.97
CA ALA A 448 -5.69 27.34 12.33
C ALA A 448 -5.64 26.28 13.44
N SER A 449 -6.80 25.78 13.85
CA SER A 449 -6.87 24.47 14.50
C SER A 449 -6.49 23.45 13.43
N LEU A 450 -5.19 23.12 13.30
CA LEU A 450 -4.73 22.13 12.33
C LEU A 450 -5.46 20.82 12.62
N PRO A 451 -6.43 20.40 11.79
CA PRO A 451 -7.02 19.10 11.98
C PRO A 451 -5.99 18.13 11.39
N LEU A 452 -5.15 17.57 12.25
CA LEU A 452 -4.13 16.61 11.84
C LEU A 452 -4.83 15.33 11.37
N PHE A 453 -4.43 14.85 10.20
CA PHE A 453 -4.91 13.62 9.58
C PHE A 453 -4.70 12.42 10.50
N PHE A 454 -3.65 12.49 11.33
CA PHE A 454 -3.35 11.56 12.43
C PHE A 454 -4.12 11.91 13.71
N GLY A 455 -5.44 11.86 13.61
CA GLY A 455 -6.34 11.65 14.73
C GLY A 455 -6.86 12.90 15.45
N GLY A 456 -8.11 12.74 15.91
CA GLY A 456 -8.70 13.51 17.00
C GLY A 456 -9.76 14.50 16.56
N SER A 457 -11.01 14.11 16.74
CA SER A 457 -12.19 14.99 16.79
C SER A 457 -12.04 16.01 17.92
N VAL A 458 -11.35 17.12 17.66
CA VAL A 458 -11.65 18.33 18.43
C VAL A 458 -12.80 18.99 17.71
N HIS A 459 -14.01 18.53 18.01
CA HIS A 459 -15.29 19.14 17.61
C HIS A 459 -15.21 19.90 16.28
N ALA A 460 -14.97 19.18 15.18
CA ALA A 460 -15.17 19.79 13.88
C ALA A 460 -16.66 20.15 13.81
N THR A 461 -16.97 21.42 14.05
CA THR A 461 -18.32 21.96 13.88
C THR A 461 -18.71 22.00 12.41
N ASP A 462 -17.72 21.84 11.54
CA ASP A 462 -17.87 21.72 10.09
C ASP A 462 -18.36 20.31 9.71
N PRO A 463 -19.60 20.17 9.22
CA PRO A 463 -20.16 18.88 8.80
C PRO A 463 -19.48 18.26 7.60
N THR A 464 -18.67 19.03 6.86
CA THR A 464 -17.98 18.55 5.67
C THR A 464 -16.62 17.94 5.98
N PHE A 465 -16.11 18.12 7.20
CA PHE A 465 -14.81 17.64 7.60
C PHE A 465 -14.84 16.17 8.04
N TYR A 466 -13.89 15.37 7.52
CA TYR A 466 -13.72 13.97 7.87
C TYR A 466 -12.32 13.74 8.47
N SER A 467 -12.30 13.00 9.58
CA SER A 467 -11.09 12.45 10.19
C SER A 467 -11.36 11.00 10.58
N PRO A 468 -10.49 10.04 10.23
CA PRO A 468 -10.77 8.63 10.51
C PRO A 468 -10.93 8.39 12.00
N SER A 469 -11.89 7.54 12.36
CA SER A 469 -12.11 7.07 13.73
C SER A 469 -10.96 6.18 14.21
N ALA A 470 -10.94 5.93 15.52
CA ALA A 470 -10.04 4.97 16.12
C ALA A 470 -10.27 3.54 15.57
N ILE A 471 -11.52 3.14 15.28
CA ILE A 471 -11.80 1.82 14.69
C ILE A 471 -11.23 1.73 13.27
N GLU A 472 -11.34 2.78 12.47
CA GLU A 472 -10.76 2.82 11.12
C GLU A 472 -9.23 2.66 11.18
N TRP A 473 -8.55 3.36 12.09
CA TRP A 473 -7.10 3.21 12.27
C TRP A 473 -6.70 1.83 12.79
N LEU A 474 -7.33 1.34 13.87
CA LEU A 474 -6.98 0.06 14.48
C LEU A 474 -7.21 -1.12 13.52
N SER A 475 -8.36 -1.13 12.82
CA SER A 475 -8.64 -2.14 11.79
C SER A 475 -7.63 -2.07 10.66
N SER A 476 -7.27 -0.87 10.18
CA SER A 476 -6.25 -0.69 9.14
C SER A 476 -4.88 -1.20 9.57
N MET A 477 -4.46 -0.88 10.80
CA MET A 477 -3.20 -1.39 11.36
C MET A 477 -3.22 -2.92 11.47
N GLY A 478 -4.34 -3.51 11.86
CA GLY A 478 -4.51 -4.97 11.90
C GLY A 478 -4.38 -5.63 10.54
N VAL A 479 -5.05 -5.10 9.52
CA VAL A 479 -4.98 -5.60 8.14
C VAL A 479 -3.54 -5.51 7.62
N ILE A 480 -2.86 -4.39 7.86
CA ILE A 480 -1.45 -4.20 7.46
C ILE A 480 -0.52 -5.15 8.24
N ALA A 481 -0.77 -5.38 9.54
CA ALA A 481 0.00 -6.32 10.34
C ALA A 481 -0.20 -7.77 9.88
N LEU A 482 -1.42 -8.17 9.53
CA LEU A 482 -1.72 -9.47 8.94
C LEU A 482 -1.02 -9.64 7.58
N ALA A 483 -1.00 -8.61 6.75
CA ALA A 483 -0.25 -8.60 5.49
C ALA A 483 1.26 -8.78 5.73
N ALA A 484 1.83 -8.07 6.71
CA ALA A 484 3.24 -8.21 7.09
C ALA A 484 3.57 -9.60 7.66
N ILE A 485 2.68 -10.18 8.49
CA ILE A 485 2.79 -11.55 8.98
C ILE A 485 2.77 -12.53 7.80
N GLY A 486 1.78 -12.40 6.90
CA GLY A 486 1.65 -13.24 5.71
C GLY A 486 2.89 -13.17 4.82
N PHE A 487 3.41 -11.96 4.60
CA PHE A 487 4.64 -11.75 3.85
C PHE A 487 5.84 -12.42 4.52
N SER A 488 6.03 -12.21 5.81
CA SER A 488 7.15 -12.78 6.58
C SER A 488 7.08 -14.30 6.70
N LEU A 489 5.88 -14.87 6.90
CA LEU A 489 5.69 -16.31 6.89
C LEU A 489 5.98 -16.89 5.50
N GLY A 490 5.48 -16.25 4.43
CA GLY A 490 5.80 -16.65 3.07
C GLY A 490 7.30 -16.62 2.79
N TRP A 491 7.99 -15.55 3.20
CA TRP A 491 9.43 -15.42 3.08
C TRP A 491 10.20 -16.55 3.79
N LEU A 492 9.75 -16.96 4.97
CA LEU A 492 10.39 -18.03 5.73
C LEU A 492 10.06 -19.43 5.19
N LEU A 493 8.83 -19.65 4.74
CA LEU A 493 8.30 -20.98 4.43
C LEU A 493 8.39 -21.34 2.95
N LEU A 494 8.36 -20.36 2.05
CA LEU A 494 8.27 -20.56 0.61
C LEU A 494 9.61 -20.31 -0.10
N PRO A 495 9.91 -21.00 -1.22
CA PRO A 495 11.10 -20.77 -2.03
C PRO A 495 11.01 -19.50 -2.90
N LEU A 496 10.91 -18.32 -2.27
CA LEU A 496 10.77 -17.03 -2.96
C LEU A 496 12.08 -16.48 -3.53
N GLN A 497 13.22 -16.96 -3.05
CA GLN A 497 14.53 -16.63 -3.62
C GLN A 497 14.87 -17.66 -4.70
N SER A 498 15.22 -17.20 -5.90
CA SER A 498 15.76 -18.07 -6.93
C SER A 498 17.20 -18.47 -6.58
N GLU A 499 17.52 -19.77 -6.60
CA GLU A 499 18.92 -20.19 -6.48
C GLU A 499 19.74 -19.73 -7.70
N PRO A 500 20.99 -19.26 -7.49
CA PRO A 500 21.84 -18.86 -8.60
C PRO A 500 22.06 -20.04 -9.57
N GLY A 501 21.68 -19.84 -10.84
CA GLY A 501 21.87 -20.82 -11.91
C GLY A 501 20.69 -21.77 -12.18
N ALA A 502 19.67 -21.82 -11.33
CA ALA A 502 18.57 -22.80 -11.46
C ALA A 502 17.60 -22.51 -12.63
N VAL A 503 17.53 -21.27 -13.10
CA VAL A 503 16.65 -20.86 -14.23
C VAL A 503 17.47 -20.49 -15.48
N ALA A 504 18.70 -20.01 -15.31
CA ALA A 504 19.58 -19.61 -16.41
C ALA A 504 19.91 -20.77 -17.37
N HIS A 505 20.06 -22.01 -16.88
CA HIS A 505 20.35 -23.17 -17.72
C HIS A 505 19.18 -23.62 -18.61
N ALA A 506 17.93 -23.37 -18.20
CA ALA A 506 16.75 -23.72 -19.00
C ALA A 506 16.31 -22.58 -19.96
N ARG A 507 16.79 -21.35 -19.75
CA ARG A 507 16.29 -20.14 -20.41
C ARG A 507 17.00 -19.76 -21.73
N TRP A 508 18.28 -20.08 -21.87
CA TRP A 508 19.12 -19.47 -22.93
C TRP A 508 19.91 -20.45 -23.79
N SER A 509 19.80 -21.75 -23.54
CA SER A 509 20.16 -22.72 -24.56
C SER A 509 19.14 -22.55 -25.70
N LYS A 510 19.56 -21.86 -26.77
CA LYS A 510 18.94 -22.07 -28.09
C LYS A 510 18.79 -23.58 -28.26
N PRO A 511 17.70 -24.10 -28.85
CA PRO A 511 17.77 -25.43 -29.42
C PRO A 511 18.99 -25.39 -30.33
N VAL A 512 20.03 -26.15 -29.98
CA VAL A 512 21.04 -26.50 -30.97
C VAL A 512 20.21 -27.24 -32.01
N ALA A 513 20.00 -26.59 -33.15
CA ALA A 513 19.50 -27.28 -34.33
C ALA A 513 20.52 -28.39 -34.54
N GLY A 514 20.13 -29.62 -34.20
CA GLY A 514 20.87 -30.81 -34.57
C GLY A 514 20.84 -30.92 -36.08
N ASP A 515 22.02 -31.24 -36.61
CA ASP A 515 22.38 -31.37 -38.03
C ASP A 515 21.32 -32.04 -38.93
#